data_AF-C5CTY9-F1
#
_entry.id   AF-C5CTY9-F1
#
_cell.length_a   1.000
_cell.length_b   1.000
_cell.length_c   1.000
_cell.angle_alpha   90.00
_cell.angle_beta   90.00
_cell.angle_gamma   90.00
#
_symmetry.space_group_name_H-M   'P 1'
#
loop_
_entity.id
_entity.type
_entity.pdbx_description
1 polymer ?
#
loop_
_entity_poly.entity_id
_entity_poly.type
_entity_poly.pdbx_seq_one_letter_code
_entity_poly.pdbx_strand_id
1 'polypeptide(L)'
;MSTEPDDTQRPGPAAPAPAAAPAMSGISIRHMPFAWFWPALAGALVALLLRIAFSGGPGQRFSAMLGSFIYLAPAVCGAVTVYMAERIGRRSWGYYLWMPWISTALFLAGTLAIFIEGLVCAVVIIPLFAFMGSLGGLAMGIVCRVTNWPRPALYSFALLPLVFGAVEPQWPNPEQVSGTSRTLFIAAPAERVWHELNNAQGIRPSEVGDAWAYRIGVPMPVAGVTQDTPEGRVRKVQWQKDVHFDEIITEWRPLQRVKWRYRFSPDSFPAGALDDHVVIGGHYFDLRDSAYTLTPHEGGTELRIDVSWRVSTRFNWYADRVAQFLLGDFSEHILRFYKARSETAEAAAA
;
A
#
# COMPACT_ATOMS: atom_id res chain seq x y z
N MET A 1 76.35 -37.95 -65.59
CA MET A 1 75.27 -37.02 -65.23
C MET A 1 74.35 -37.79 -64.29
N SER A 2 74.67 -37.88 -62.99
CA SER A 2 74.63 -36.79 -61.98
C SER A 2 73.19 -36.26 -61.92
N THR A 3 72.39 -36.51 -60.89
CA THR A 3 72.64 -36.24 -59.45
C THR A 3 71.60 -36.95 -58.55
N GLU A 4 72.06 -37.69 -57.53
CA GLU A 4 71.43 -37.72 -56.17
C GLU A 4 71.56 -36.31 -55.54
N PRO A 5 70.75 -35.88 -54.53
CA PRO A 5 70.27 -36.62 -53.33
C PRO A 5 68.74 -36.38 -53.09
N ASP A 6 68.03 -36.76 -52.04
CA ASP A 6 68.32 -36.75 -50.61
C ASP A 6 67.28 -37.59 -49.85
N ASP A 7 67.77 -38.25 -48.81
CA ASP A 7 67.09 -39.20 -47.94
C ASP A 7 66.75 -38.47 -46.63
N THR A 8 65.48 -38.18 -46.38
CA THR A 8 64.87 -37.88 -45.07
C THR A 8 63.40 -37.56 -45.36
N GLN A 9 62.39 -38.23 -44.79
CA GLN A 9 61.99 -38.08 -43.40
C GLN A 9 60.83 -39.06 -43.14
N ARG A 10 61.00 -40.03 -42.25
CA ARG A 10 59.89 -40.86 -41.74
C ARG A 10 58.97 -39.99 -40.87
N PRO A 11 57.64 -40.11 -40.94
CA PRO A 11 56.76 -39.44 -39.99
C PRO A 11 56.97 -40.05 -38.60
N GLY A 12 57.48 -39.25 -37.66
CA GLY A 12 57.55 -39.62 -36.24
C GLY A 12 56.14 -39.73 -35.62
N PRO A 13 55.98 -40.47 -34.51
CA PRO A 13 54.70 -40.64 -33.86
C PRO A 13 54.15 -39.28 -33.39
N ALA A 14 52.86 -39.05 -33.67
CA ALA A 14 52.15 -37.84 -33.32
C ALA A 14 52.30 -37.53 -31.81
N ALA A 15 52.66 -36.29 -31.49
CA ALA A 15 52.69 -35.79 -30.13
C ALA A 15 51.28 -35.92 -29.48
N PRO A 16 51.17 -36.34 -28.22
CA PRO A 16 49.88 -36.40 -27.54
C PRO A 16 49.31 -34.99 -27.38
N ALA A 17 48.01 -34.85 -27.67
CA ALA A 17 47.27 -33.60 -27.53
C ALA A 17 47.41 -33.03 -26.10
N PRO A 18 47.48 -31.70 -25.94
CA PRO A 18 47.56 -31.09 -24.61
C PRO A 18 46.32 -31.47 -23.80
N ALA A 19 46.55 -32.00 -22.60
CA ALA A 19 45.50 -32.35 -21.66
C ALA A 19 44.58 -31.15 -21.43
N ALA A 20 43.30 -31.32 -21.73
CA ALA A 20 42.28 -30.32 -21.46
C ALA A 20 42.31 -29.96 -19.97
N ALA A 21 42.47 -28.65 -19.69
CA ALA A 21 42.35 -28.12 -18.34
C ALA A 21 41.01 -28.57 -17.73
N PRO A 22 40.97 -28.98 -16.44
CA PRO A 22 39.74 -29.44 -15.83
C PRO A 22 38.71 -28.30 -15.89
N ALA A 23 37.60 -28.58 -16.57
CA ALA A 23 36.44 -27.70 -16.58
C ALA A 23 36.08 -27.42 -15.12
N MET A 24 36.21 -26.16 -14.69
CA MET A 24 35.65 -25.71 -13.43
C MET A 24 34.17 -26.03 -13.46
N SER A 25 33.79 -27.07 -12.72
CA SER A 25 32.43 -27.51 -12.54
C SER A 25 31.62 -26.36 -11.96
N GLY A 26 30.93 -25.62 -12.82
CA GLY A 26 29.86 -24.73 -12.40
C GLY A 26 28.89 -25.54 -11.58
N ILE A 27 28.68 -25.13 -10.33
CA ILE A 27 27.73 -25.76 -9.41
C ILE A 27 26.39 -25.89 -10.16
N SER A 28 26.02 -27.13 -10.46
CA SER A 28 24.79 -27.47 -11.15
C SER A 28 23.61 -27.13 -10.24
N ILE A 29 22.98 -25.98 -10.49
CA ILE A 29 21.75 -25.51 -9.83
C ILE A 29 20.60 -26.55 -9.97
N ARG A 30 20.77 -27.55 -10.84
CA ARG A 30 19.79 -28.59 -11.16
C ARG A 30 19.45 -29.56 -10.02
N HIS A 31 20.22 -29.59 -8.93
CA HIS A 31 20.03 -30.55 -7.83
C HIS A 31 19.62 -29.94 -6.48
N MET A 32 19.27 -28.64 -6.42
CA MET A 32 18.74 -28.10 -5.18
C MET A 32 17.26 -28.50 -5.02
N PRO A 33 16.86 -29.15 -3.91
CA PRO A 33 15.47 -29.59 -3.68
C PRO A 33 14.44 -28.45 -3.66
N PHE A 34 14.90 -27.19 -3.66
CA PHE A 34 14.08 -25.97 -3.70
C PHE A 34 14.34 -25.07 -4.92
N ALA A 35 14.95 -25.57 -5.99
CA ALA A 35 15.28 -24.77 -7.19
C ALA A 35 14.06 -24.08 -7.84
N TRP A 36 12.83 -24.57 -7.58
CA TRP A 36 11.60 -23.95 -8.06
C TRP A 36 11.25 -22.64 -7.35
N PHE A 37 11.65 -22.48 -6.07
CA PHE A 37 11.31 -21.32 -5.24
C PHE A 37 12.32 -20.17 -5.38
N TRP A 38 13.55 -20.51 -5.77
CA TRP A 38 14.65 -19.56 -5.94
C TRP A 38 14.31 -18.33 -6.79
N PRO A 39 13.59 -18.43 -7.93
CA PRO A 39 13.22 -17.26 -8.72
C PRO A 39 12.34 -16.26 -7.96
N ALA A 40 11.36 -16.74 -7.20
CA ALA A 40 10.49 -15.88 -6.41
C ALA A 40 11.23 -15.23 -5.25
N LEU A 41 12.12 -15.98 -4.58
CA LEU A 41 12.96 -15.42 -3.54
C LEU A 41 13.88 -14.31 -4.09
N ALA A 42 14.49 -14.52 -5.26
CA ALA A 42 15.34 -13.52 -5.89
C ALA A 42 14.58 -12.23 -6.25
N GLY A 43 13.37 -12.35 -6.83
CA GLY A 43 12.51 -11.20 -7.11
C GLY A 43 12.14 -10.45 -5.83
N ALA A 44 11.75 -11.18 -4.79
CA ALA A 44 11.37 -10.61 -3.50
C ALA A 44 12.54 -9.88 -2.83
N LEU A 45 13.74 -10.46 -2.84
CA LEU A 45 14.94 -9.84 -2.28
C LEU A 45 15.32 -8.54 -3.02
N VAL A 46 15.25 -8.52 -4.35
CA VAL A 46 15.50 -7.29 -5.11
C VAL A 46 14.48 -6.21 -4.77
N ALA A 47 13.19 -6.57 -4.69
CA ALA A 47 12.15 -5.62 -4.30
C ALA A 47 12.32 -5.11 -2.87
N LEU A 48 12.76 -5.98 -1.95
CA LEU A 48 13.06 -5.61 -0.56
C LEU A 48 14.24 -4.64 -0.48
N LEU A 49 15.31 -4.89 -1.25
CA LEU A 49 16.45 -3.97 -1.34
C LEU A 49 16.03 -2.62 -1.93
N LEU A 50 15.17 -2.62 -2.96
CA LEU A 50 14.58 -1.38 -3.47
C LEU A 50 13.77 -0.67 -2.40
N ARG A 51 12.98 -1.38 -1.59
CA ARG A 51 12.22 -0.77 -0.49
C ARG A 51 13.12 -0.15 0.58
N ILE A 52 14.24 -0.80 0.91
CA ILE A 52 15.24 -0.27 1.84
C ILE A 52 15.90 0.98 1.25
N ALA A 53 16.21 0.98 -0.05
CA ALA A 53 16.72 2.17 -0.72
C ALA A 53 15.69 3.31 -0.74
N PHE A 54 14.39 2.97 -0.79
CA PHE A 54 13.27 3.90 -0.74
C PHE A 54 12.81 4.19 0.70
N SER A 55 13.73 4.69 1.54
CA SER A 55 13.47 5.08 2.93
C SER A 55 13.39 6.60 3.15
N GLY A 56 13.20 7.38 2.09
CA GLY A 56 13.08 8.84 2.16
C GLY A 56 11.76 9.26 2.83
N GLY A 57 11.78 10.42 3.51
CA GLY A 57 10.58 10.99 4.12
C GLY A 57 9.54 11.47 3.09
N PRO A 58 8.30 11.79 3.52
CA PRO A 58 7.24 12.25 2.63
C PRO A 58 7.67 13.44 1.74
N GLY A 59 7.37 13.36 0.45
CA GLY A 59 7.71 14.38 -0.55
C GLY A 59 9.21 14.42 -0.95
N GLN A 60 10.07 13.63 -0.33
CA GLN A 60 11.51 13.62 -0.61
C GLN A 60 11.91 12.57 -1.64
N ARG A 61 13.17 12.65 -2.09
CA ARG A 61 13.80 11.60 -2.90
C ARG A 61 13.75 10.26 -2.21
N PHE A 62 13.51 9.22 -3.01
CA PHE A 62 13.42 7.85 -2.54
C PHE A 62 12.33 7.64 -1.45
N SER A 63 11.24 8.41 -1.47
CA SER A 63 10.07 8.11 -0.63
C SER A 63 9.32 6.87 -1.13
N ALA A 64 8.88 6.01 -0.21
CA ALA A 64 8.09 4.82 -0.51
C ALA A 64 6.76 5.12 -1.22
N MET A 65 6.27 6.37 -1.15
CA MET A 65 5.03 6.80 -1.82
C MET A 65 5.26 7.43 -3.20
N LEU A 66 6.50 7.40 -3.72
CA LEU A 66 6.78 7.82 -5.10
C LEU A 66 6.18 6.84 -6.11
N GLY A 67 5.68 7.36 -7.23
CA GLY A 67 5.17 6.53 -8.33
C GLY A 67 6.24 5.60 -8.89
N SER A 68 7.49 6.05 -8.97
CA SER A 68 8.64 5.23 -9.37
C SER A 68 8.79 3.99 -8.50
N PHE A 69 8.60 4.11 -7.19
CA PHE A 69 8.58 2.93 -6.32
C PHE A 69 7.32 2.10 -6.53
N ILE A 70 6.15 2.73 -6.37
CA ILE A 70 4.85 2.05 -6.35
C ILE A 70 4.56 1.28 -7.64
N TYR A 71 5.00 1.79 -8.78
CA TYR A 71 4.82 1.12 -10.06
C TYR A 71 6.01 0.22 -10.44
N LEU A 72 7.25 0.70 -10.29
CA LEU A 72 8.40 -0.01 -10.87
C LEU A 72 8.99 -1.05 -9.92
N ALA A 73 8.96 -0.87 -8.60
CA ALA A 73 9.48 -1.87 -7.66
C ALA A 73 8.75 -3.24 -7.79
N PRO A 74 7.40 -3.31 -7.76
CA PRO A 74 6.71 -4.58 -8.01
C PRO A 74 6.92 -5.09 -9.44
N ALA A 75 6.99 -4.21 -10.45
CA ALA A 75 7.30 -4.64 -11.82
C ALA A 75 8.69 -5.27 -11.94
N VAL A 76 9.70 -4.69 -11.29
CA VAL A 76 11.06 -5.25 -11.20
C VAL A 76 11.04 -6.58 -10.41
N CYS A 77 10.27 -6.66 -9.32
CA CYS A 77 10.06 -7.91 -8.56
C CYS A 77 9.60 -9.06 -9.48
N GLY A 78 8.54 -8.81 -10.26
CA GLY A 78 8.00 -9.77 -11.21
C GLY A 78 8.95 -10.07 -12.38
N ALA A 79 9.60 -9.04 -12.92
CA ALA A 79 10.56 -9.19 -14.00
C ALA A 79 11.76 -10.05 -13.58
N VAL A 80 12.37 -9.79 -12.42
CA VAL A 80 13.49 -10.58 -11.89
C VAL A 80 13.06 -12.02 -11.62
N THR A 81 11.86 -12.22 -11.07
CA THR A 81 11.29 -13.56 -10.84
C THR A 81 11.22 -14.36 -12.14
N VAL A 82 10.68 -13.78 -13.20
CA VAL A 82 10.55 -14.46 -14.50
C VAL A 82 11.91 -14.65 -15.17
N TYR A 83 12.77 -13.63 -15.13
CA TYR A 83 14.11 -13.69 -15.70
C TYR A 83 14.95 -14.81 -15.07
N MET A 84 14.95 -14.95 -13.73
CA MET A 84 15.62 -16.05 -13.04
C MET A 84 15.05 -17.41 -13.45
N ALA A 85 13.72 -17.51 -13.57
CA ALA A 85 13.07 -18.75 -13.94
C ALA A 85 13.43 -19.20 -15.37
N GLU A 86 13.48 -18.26 -16.32
CA GLU A 86 13.87 -18.50 -17.72
C GLU A 86 15.35 -18.89 -17.86
N ARG A 87 16.24 -18.45 -16.96
CA ARG A 87 17.64 -18.93 -16.92
C ARG A 87 17.77 -20.41 -16.54
N ILE A 88 16.81 -20.93 -15.77
CA ILE A 88 16.76 -22.36 -15.40
C ILE A 88 16.12 -23.17 -16.52
N GLY A 89 15.05 -22.66 -17.11
CA GLY A 89 14.36 -23.30 -18.22
C GLY A 89 13.09 -22.57 -18.61
N ARG A 90 12.63 -22.81 -19.84
CA ARG A 90 11.47 -22.13 -20.42
C ARG A 90 10.20 -22.38 -19.61
N ARG A 91 9.44 -21.31 -19.34
CA ARG A 91 8.18 -21.38 -18.58
C ARG A 91 6.96 -21.03 -19.43
N SER A 92 5.79 -21.39 -18.91
CA SER A 92 4.49 -21.11 -19.55
C SER A 92 4.08 -19.64 -19.38
N TRP A 93 3.12 -19.19 -20.19
CA TRP A 93 2.55 -17.85 -20.03
C TRP A 93 1.88 -17.64 -18.66
N GLY A 94 1.21 -18.69 -18.13
CA GLY A 94 0.62 -18.65 -16.80
C GLY A 94 1.65 -18.43 -15.70
N TYR A 95 2.86 -18.99 -15.84
CA TYR A 95 3.96 -18.73 -14.91
C TYR A 95 4.35 -17.25 -14.89
N TYR A 96 4.43 -16.60 -16.05
CA TYR A 96 4.80 -15.19 -16.13
C TYR A 96 3.80 -14.25 -15.45
N LEU A 97 2.53 -14.66 -15.39
CA LEU A 97 1.47 -13.89 -14.76
C LEU A 97 1.39 -14.15 -13.25
N TRP A 98 1.39 -15.42 -12.83
CA TRP A 98 1.05 -15.79 -11.47
C TRP A 98 2.26 -15.96 -10.54
N MET A 99 3.44 -16.34 -11.05
CA MET A 99 4.62 -16.47 -10.19
C MET A 99 5.04 -15.13 -9.53
N PRO A 100 4.94 -13.98 -10.21
CA PRO A 100 5.15 -12.67 -9.58
C PRO A 100 4.30 -12.43 -8.33
N TRP A 101 3.10 -13.02 -8.22
CA TRP A 101 2.25 -12.85 -7.04
C TRP A 101 2.91 -13.45 -5.80
N ILE A 102 3.54 -14.62 -5.94
CA ILE A 102 4.28 -15.26 -4.84
C ILE A 102 5.46 -14.39 -4.45
N SER A 103 6.22 -13.87 -5.42
CA SER A 103 7.36 -12.98 -5.16
C SER A 103 6.93 -11.68 -4.47
N THR A 104 5.84 -11.06 -4.93
CA THR A 104 5.27 -9.86 -4.32
C THR A 104 4.77 -10.14 -2.90
N ALA A 105 4.12 -11.28 -2.67
CA ALA A 105 3.68 -11.68 -1.34
C ALA A 105 4.87 -11.89 -0.38
N LEU A 106 5.94 -12.53 -0.84
CA LEU A 106 7.18 -12.69 -0.06
C LEU A 106 7.86 -11.34 0.22
N PHE A 107 7.86 -10.44 -0.75
CA PHE A 107 8.38 -9.08 -0.59
C PHE A 107 7.60 -8.33 0.50
N LEU A 108 6.26 -8.30 0.42
CA LEU A 108 5.41 -7.62 1.41
C LEU A 108 5.47 -8.28 2.80
N ALA A 109 5.55 -9.62 2.86
CA ALA A 109 5.79 -10.33 4.11
C ALA A 109 7.16 -9.97 4.71
N GLY A 110 8.17 -9.83 3.85
CA GLY A 110 9.51 -9.38 4.23
C GLY A 110 9.50 -7.98 4.83
N THR A 111 8.80 -7.02 4.22
CA THR A 111 8.70 -5.63 4.73
C THR A 111 7.97 -5.56 6.08
N LEU A 112 6.93 -6.39 6.26
CA LEU A 112 6.23 -6.51 7.53
C LEU A 112 7.10 -7.14 8.63
N ALA A 113 7.87 -8.19 8.30
CA ALA A 113 8.74 -8.89 9.24
C ALA A 113 9.87 -8.01 9.80
N ILE A 114 10.31 -7.01 9.03
CA ILE A 114 11.32 -6.02 9.44
C ILE A 114 10.69 -4.70 9.93
N PHE A 115 9.37 -4.66 10.13
CA PHE A 115 8.62 -3.51 10.63
C PHE A 115 8.85 -2.19 9.85
N ILE A 116 9.09 -2.29 8.54
CA ILE A 116 9.25 -1.10 7.69
C ILE A 116 7.89 -0.52 7.26
N GLU A 117 6.90 -1.38 7.04
CA GLU A 117 5.55 -0.99 6.60
C GLU A 117 4.51 -1.32 7.66
N GLY A 118 3.47 -0.49 7.75
CA GLY A 118 2.27 -0.82 8.52
C GLY A 118 1.42 -1.89 7.82
N LEU A 119 0.68 -2.67 8.61
CA LEU A 119 -0.28 -3.66 8.07
C LEU A 119 -1.30 -3.02 7.12
N VAL A 120 -1.73 -1.79 7.43
CA VAL A 120 -2.71 -1.03 6.64
C VAL A 120 -2.20 -0.81 5.20
N CYS A 121 -1.00 -0.23 5.03
CA CYS A 121 -0.40 -0.03 3.70
C CYS A 121 -0.20 -1.36 2.97
N ALA A 122 0.32 -2.38 3.67
CA ALA A 122 0.56 -3.68 3.07
C ALA A 122 -0.72 -4.28 2.48
N VAL A 123 -1.83 -4.29 3.24
CA VAL A 123 -3.11 -4.82 2.74
C VAL A 123 -3.64 -3.98 1.57
N VAL A 124 -3.59 -2.66 1.70
CA VAL A 124 -4.09 -1.73 0.70
C VAL A 124 -3.31 -1.83 -0.62
N ILE A 125 -2.00 -2.06 -0.59
CA ILE A 125 -1.16 -2.01 -1.80
C ILE A 125 -1.09 -3.33 -2.57
N ILE A 126 -1.44 -4.47 -1.94
CA ILE A 126 -1.39 -5.82 -2.55
C ILE A 126 -1.99 -5.87 -3.97
N PRO A 127 -3.23 -5.37 -4.23
CA PRO A 127 -3.83 -5.48 -5.56
C PRO A 127 -2.99 -4.78 -6.64
N LEU A 128 -2.51 -3.58 -6.34
CA LEU A 128 -1.69 -2.80 -7.27
C LEU A 128 -0.32 -3.47 -7.50
N PHE A 129 0.34 -3.94 -6.44
CA PHE A 129 1.65 -4.58 -6.57
C PHE A 129 1.55 -5.95 -7.28
N ALA A 130 0.49 -6.71 -7.06
CA ALA A 130 0.24 -7.95 -7.79
C ALA A 130 0.04 -7.67 -9.29
N PHE A 131 -0.74 -6.65 -9.64
CA PHE A 131 -0.95 -6.22 -11.02
C PHE A 131 0.35 -5.76 -11.69
N MET A 132 1.10 -4.86 -11.05
CA MET A 132 2.36 -4.36 -11.60
C MET A 132 3.44 -5.45 -11.69
N GLY A 133 3.51 -6.36 -10.70
CA GLY A 133 4.38 -7.52 -10.76
C GLY A 133 4.04 -8.47 -11.91
N SER A 134 2.75 -8.68 -12.16
CA SER A 134 2.27 -9.45 -13.32
C SER A 134 2.70 -8.81 -14.64
N LEU A 135 2.56 -7.48 -14.76
CA LEU A 135 2.98 -6.74 -15.94
C LEU A 135 4.49 -6.83 -16.18
N GLY A 136 5.30 -6.68 -15.12
CA GLY A 136 6.75 -6.83 -15.19
C GLY A 136 7.20 -8.25 -15.54
N GLY A 137 6.56 -9.26 -14.94
CA GLY A 137 6.81 -10.67 -15.25
C GLY A 137 6.46 -11.02 -16.69
N LEU A 138 5.30 -10.58 -17.18
CA LEU A 138 4.86 -10.80 -18.56
C LEU A 138 5.79 -10.13 -19.57
N ALA A 139 6.12 -8.85 -19.35
CA ALA A 139 7.04 -8.10 -20.20
C ALA A 139 8.41 -8.78 -20.28
N MET A 140 8.96 -9.20 -19.14
CA MET A 140 10.22 -9.92 -19.10
C MET A 140 10.14 -11.29 -19.80
N GLY A 141 9.04 -12.01 -19.62
CA GLY A 141 8.76 -13.26 -20.32
C GLY A 141 8.79 -13.06 -21.84
N ILE A 142 8.08 -12.06 -22.37
CA ILE A 142 8.07 -11.70 -23.79
C ILE A 142 9.49 -11.40 -24.29
N VAL A 143 10.23 -10.58 -23.56
CA VAL A 143 11.61 -10.21 -23.94
C VAL A 143 12.51 -11.44 -23.99
N CYS A 144 12.46 -12.31 -22.97
CA CYS A 144 13.21 -13.56 -22.96
C CYS A 144 12.78 -14.51 -24.10
N ARG A 145 11.56 -14.38 -24.61
CA ARG A 145 11.10 -15.16 -25.76
C ARG A 145 11.62 -14.63 -27.09
N VAL A 146 11.48 -13.33 -27.31
CA VAL A 146 11.85 -12.68 -28.58
C VAL A 146 13.36 -12.64 -28.77
N THR A 147 14.12 -12.41 -27.69
CA THR A 147 15.58 -12.31 -27.75
C THR A 147 16.29 -13.67 -27.75
N ASN A 148 15.53 -14.77 -27.64
CA ASN A 148 15.98 -16.16 -27.53
C ASN A 148 16.96 -16.46 -26.38
N TRP A 149 17.35 -15.48 -25.55
CA TRP A 149 18.07 -15.69 -24.29
C TRP A 149 18.20 -14.39 -23.49
N PRO A 150 18.22 -14.44 -22.14
CA PRO A 150 18.36 -13.25 -21.31
C PRO A 150 19.69 -12.52 -21.51
N ARG A 151 19.67 -11.32 -22.11
CA ARG A 151 20.86 -10.47 -22.29
C ARG A 151 21.18 -9.63 -21.03
N PRO A 152 22.46 -9.34 -20.72
CA PRO A 152 22.85 -8.52 -19.56
C PRO A 152 22.27 -7.09 -19.56
N ALA A 153 21.93 -6.55 -20.73
CA ALA A 153 21.28 -5.23 -20.84
C ALA A 153 19.98 -5.15 -20.02
N LEU A 154 19.31 -6.28 -19.76
CA LEU A 154 18.08 -6.34 -18.97
C LEU A 154 18.29 -5.99 -17.49
N TYR A 155 19.54 -6.00 -16.99
CA TYR A 155 19.85 -5.56 -15.62
C TYR A 155 19.61 -4.05 -15.42
N SER A 156 19.68 -3.25 -16.49
CA SER A 156 19.41 -1.81 -16.42
C SER A 156 17.95 -1.50 -16.02
N PHE A 157 17.01 -2.41 -16.28
CA PHE A 157 15.61 -2.26 -15.86
C PHE A 157 15.47 -2.22 -14.33
N ALA A 158 16.30 -2.97 -13.60
CA ALA A 158 16.29 -2.99 -12.14
C ALA A 158 16.75 -1.66 -11.51
N LEU A 159 17.44 -0.81 -12.28
CA LEU A 159 17.90 0.51 -11.83
C LEU A 159 16.89 1.62 -12.09
N LEU A 160 15.88 1.39 -12.93
CA LEU A 160 14.87 2.42 -13.26
C LEU A 160 14.15 2.99 -12.05
N PRO A 161 13.69 2.19 -11.05
CA PRO A 161 13.11 2.76 -9.84
C PRO A 161 14.05 3.78 -9.19
N LEU A 162 15.34 3.48 -9.07
CA LEU A 162 16.32 4.37 -8.42
C LEU A 162 16.55 5.66 -9.21
N VAL A 163 16.69 5.55 -10.55
CA VAL A 163 16.87 6.73 -11.41
C VAL A 163 15.65 7.65 -11.30
N PHE A 164 14.44 7.10 -11.43
CA PHE A 164 13.24 7.91 -11.31
C PHE A 164 13.01 8.38 -9.88
N GLY A 165 13.34 7.60 -8.85
CA GLY A 165 13.22 8.01 -7.45
C GLY A 165 14.08 9.23 -7.08
N ALA A 166 15.17 9.47 -7.80
CA ALA A 166 16.02 10.65 -7.64
C ALA A 166 15.44 11.91 -8.32
N VAL A 167 14.72 11.74 -9.43
CA VAL A 167 14.25 12.83 -10.31
C VAL A 167 12.77 13.17 -10.08
N GLU A 168 11.93 12.16 -9.83
CA GLU A 168 10.48 12.27 -9.69
C GLU A 168 10.01 13.37 -8.71
N PRO A 169 10.60 13.54 -7.51
CA PRO A 169 10.14 14.56 -6.56
C PRO A 169 10.28 16.00 -7.05
N GLN A 170 10.97 16.23 -8.18
CA GLN A 170 11.08 17.56 -8.79
C GLN A 170 9.76 18.08 -9.35
N TRP A 171 8.77 17.21 -9.58
CA TRP A 171 7.43 17.62 -10.01
C TRP A 171 6.41 17.41 -8.89
N PRO A 172 5.52 18.38 -8.65
CA PRO A 172 4.49 18.27 -7.62
C PRO A 172 3.56 17.09 -7.92
N ASN A 173 3.06 16.47 -6.87
CA ASN A 173 2.00 15.47 -7.00
C ASN A 173 0.70 16.16 -7.40
N PRO A 174 -0.13 15.53 -8.26
CA PRO A 174 -1.46 16.04 -8.53
C PRO A 174 -2.30 15.96 -7.28
N GLU A 175 -3.05 17.00 -6.97
CA GLU A 175 -4.03 16.99 -5.88
C GLU A 175 -5.40 16.59 -6.41
N GLN A 176 -6.07 15.70 -5.68
CA GLN A 176 -7.46 15.36 -5.90
C GLN A 176 -8.23 15.52 -4.60
N VAL A 177 -9.33 16.27 -4.64
CA VAL A 177 -10.28 16.40 -3.53
C VAL A 177 -11.50 15.58 -3.86
N SER A 178 -11.90 14.72 -2.93
CA SER A 178 -13.05 13.82 -3.07
C SER A 178 -13.86 13.81 -1.78
N GLY A 179 -15.01 13.15 -1.81
CA GLY A 179 -15.87 13.03 -0.65
C GLY A 179 -16.87 11.88 -0.76
N THR A 180 -17.47 11.55 0.38
CA THR A 180 -18.55 10.57 0.48
C THR A 180 -19.68 11.13 1.32
N SER A 181 -20.90 10.71 1.00
CA SER A 181 -22.09 11.03 1.77
C SER A 181 -22.83 9.73 2.08
N ARG A 182 -23.25 9.56 3.33
CA ARG A 182 -24.05 8.42 3.79
C ARG A 182 -25.17 8.92 4.67
N THR A 183 -26.29 8.24 4.60
CA THR A 183 -27.51 8.62 5.33
C THR A 183 -28.14 7.38 5.93
N LEU A 184 -28.72 7.55 7.12
CA LEU A 184 -29.45 6.49 7.81
C LEU A 184 -30.57 7.09 8.66
N PHE A 185 -31.71 6.41 8.70
CA PHE A 185 -32.81 6.76 9.58
C PHE A 185 -32.63 6.17 10.98
N ILE A 186 -32.81 7.01 11.99
CA ILE A 186 -32.75 6.67 13.41
C ILE A 186 -34.13 6.89 14.01
N ALA A 187 -34.72 5.85 14.60
CA ALA A 187 -36.00 5.91 15.31
C ALA A 187 -35.80 6.54 16.70
N ALA A 188 -35.35 7.79 16.71
CA ALA A 188 -35.15 8.61 17.89
C ALA A 188 -35.29 10.10 17.56
N PRO A 189 -35.71 10.95 18.52
CA PRO A 189 -35.83 12.38 18.31
C PRO A 189 -34.47 13.06 18.10
N ALA A 190 -34.46 14.20 17.41
CA ALA A 190 -33.23 14.89 16.99
C ALA A 190 -32.36 15.29 18.19
N GLU A 191 -32.98 15.59 19.34
CA GLU A 191 -32.32 15.91 20.61
C GLU A 191 -31.43 14.76 21.09
N ARG A 192 -31.92 13.52 20.96
CA ARG A 192 -31.22 12.31 21.35
C ARG A 192 -30.02 12.06 20.43
N VAL A 193 -30.26 12.11 19.12
CA VAL A 193 -29.21 11.94 18.10
C VAL A 193 -28.14 13.02 18.25
N TRP A 194 -28.55 14.26 18.50
CA TRP A 194 -27.64 15.38 18.72
C TRP A 194 -26.79 15.21 19.99
N HIS A 195 -27.37 14.70 21.07
CA HIS A 195 -26.63 14.38 22.30
C HIS A 195 -25.56 13.32 22.04
N GLU A 196 -25.94 12.16 21.47
CA GLU A 196 -25.00 11.07 21.18
C GLU A 196 -23.90 11.52 20.20
N LEU A 197 -24.26 12.33 19.20
CA LEU A 197 -23.31 12.90 18.26
C LEU A 197 -22.25 13.73 18.97
N ASN A 198 -22.63 14.57 19.95
CA ASN A 198 -21.73 15.52 20.59
C ASN A 198 -21.05 15.01 21.87
N ASN A 199 -21.51 13.90 22.43
CA ASN A 199 -20.99 13.36 23.69
C ASN A 199 -20.74 11.85 23.61
N ALA A 200 -20.07 11.42 22.54
CA ALA A 200 -19.74 10.01 22.32
C ALA A 200 -18.54 9.61 23.19
N GLN A 201 -18.80 9.09 24.40
CA GLN A 201 -17.76 8.60 25.31
C GLN A 201 -17.78 7.08 25.44
N GLY A 202 -16.64 6.50 25.84
CA GLY A 202 -16.51 5.08 26.16
C GLY A 202 -16.94 4.17 25.02
N ILE A 203 -16.56 4.51 23.79
CA ILE A 203 -16.87 3.72 22.60
C ILE A 203 -16.17 2.37 22.72
N ARG A 204 -16.97 1.30 22.75
CA ARG A 204 -16.46 -0.06 22.87
C ARG A 204 -16.17 -0.61 21.47
N PRO A 205 -15.15 -1.47 21.31
CA PRO A 205 -14.87 -2.13 20.03
C PRO A 205 -16.08 -2.85 19.42
N SER A 206 -16.97 -3.42 20.24
CA SER A 206 -18.18 -4.09 19.75
C SER A 206 -19.21 -3.16 19.11
N GLU A 207 -19.12 -1.84 19.34
CA GLU A 207 -20.07 -0.87 18.80
C GLU A 207 -19.66 -0.35 17.41
N VAL A 208 -18.38 -0.51 17.03
CA VAL A 208 -17.79 0.06 15.81
C VAL A 208 -16.93 -0.93 15.00
N GLY A 209 -16.52 -2.05 15.60
CA GLY A 209 -15.41 -2.92 15.14
C GLY A 209 -15.62 -3.67 13.82
N ASP A 210 -16.78 -3.54 13.19
CA ASP A 210 -17.07 -4.20 11.91
C ASP A 210 -16.57 -3.44 10.68
N ALA A 211 -16.16 -2.18 10.84
CA ALA A 211 -15.62 -1.41 9.71
C ALA A 211 -14.30 -2.00 9.19
N TRP A 212 -14.14 -2.02 7.87
CA TRP A 212 -12.96 -2.54 7.17
C TRP A 212 -11.66 -1.89 7.63
N ALA A 213 -11.69 -0.59 7.89
CA ALA A 213 -10.52 0.16 8.37
C ALA A 213 -9.94 -0.45 9.66
N TYR A 214 -10.79 -0.85 10.61
CA TYR A 214 -10.34 -1.42 11.87
C TYR A 214 -9.78 -2.83 11.69
N ARG A 215 -10.36 -3.61 10.79
CA ARG A 215 -9.92 -4.98 10.46
C ARG A 215 -8.52 -5.02 9.84
N ILE A 216 -8.10 -3.93 9.18
CA ILE A 216 -6.77 -3.83 8.56
C ILE A 216 -5.74 -3.08 9.45
N GLY A 217 -6.11 -2.73 10.68
CA GLY A 217 -5.19 -2.21 11.69
C GLY A 217 -5.28 -0.71 12.01
N VAL A 218 -6.26 0.01 11.45
CA VAL A 218 -6.55 1.40 11.86
C VAL A 218 -7.07 1.41 13.31
N PRO A 219 -6.57 2.29 14.19
CA PRO A 219 -7.04 2.39 15.57
C PRO A 219 -8.54 2.73 15.64
N MET A 220 -9.26 2.07 16.55
CA MET A 220 -10.69 2.32 16.75
C MET A 220 -10.94 3.59 17.58
N PRO A 221 -12.05 4.30 17.36
CA PRO A 221 -12.43 5.44 18.18
C PRO A 221 -12.80 5.01 19.60
N VAL A 222 -12.42 5.83 20.59
CA VAL A 222 -12.67 5.64 22.02
C VAL A 222 -13.59 6.74 22.55
N ALA A 223 -13.37 7.98 22.12
CA ALA A 223 -14.21 9.12 22.49
C ALA A 223 -14.23 10.20 21.41
N GLY A 224 -15.33 10.94 21.35
CA GLY A 224 -15.54 12.15 20.57
C GLY A 224 -16.47 13.08 21.33
N VAL A 225 -15.91 14.08 22.00
CA VAL A 225 -16.67 14.98 22.89
C VAL A 225 -16.52 16.42 22.43
N THR A 226 -17.65 17.06 22.21
CA THR A 226 -17.73 18.48 21.86
C THR A 226 -17.70 19.32 23.14
N GLN A 227 -16.75 20.24 23.23
CA GLN A 227 -16.58 21.14 24.38
C GLN A 227 -16.38 22.59 23.91
N ASP A 228 -16.83 23.54 24.72
CA ASP A 228 -16.55 24.95 24.50
C ASP A 228 -15.14 25.27 25.03
N THR A 229 -14.31 25.87 24.18
CA THR A 229 -12.93 26.28 24.49
C THR A 229 -12.77 27.78 24.25
N PRO A 230 -11.68 28.42 24.73
CA PRO A 230 -11.41 29.83 24.43
C PRO A 230 -11.33 30.16 22.93
N GLU A 231 -10.99 29.17 22.09
CA GLU A 231 -10.88 29.30 20.63
C GLU A 231 -12.23 29.07 19.91
N GLY A 232 -13.28 28.76 20.66
CA GLY A 232 -14.58 28.36 20.14
C GLY A 232 -14.91 26.91 20.47
N ARG A 233 -15.94 26.36 19.81
CA ARG A 233 -16.37 24.99 20.04
C ARG A 233 -15.45 24.01 19.33
N VAL A 234 -14.91 23.05 20.07
CA VAL A 234 -13.98 22.04 19.55
C VAL A 234 -14.45 20.67 19.99
N ARG A 235 -14.44 19.73 19.07
CA ARG A 235 -14.67 18.33 19.36
C ARG A 235 -13.34 17.61 19.52
N LYS A 236 -13.10 17.08 20.72
CA LYS A 236 -11.89 16.35 21.10
C LYS A 236 -12.08 14.87 20.77
N VAL A 237 -11.25 14.35 19.89
CA VAL A 237 -11.31 12.95 19.42
C VAL A 237 -10.15 12.16 20.00
N GLN A 238 -10.45 10.97 20.52
CA GLN A 238 -9.48 10.01 21.01
C GLN A 238 -9.77 8.64 20.40
N TRP A 239 -8.75 8.02 19.86
CA TRP A 239 -8.76 6.66 19.33
C TRP A 239 -7.78 5.80 20.14
N GLN A 240 -7.77 4.50 19.86
CA GLN A 240 -6.80 3.58 20.42
C GLN A 240 -5.36 3.98 20.04
N LYS A 241 -4.38 3.37 20.73
CA LYS A 241 -2.95 3.64 20.54
C LYS A 241 -2.58 5.14 20.73
N ASP A 242 -3.27 5.80 21.66
CA ASP A 242 -3.09 7.22 22.01
C ASP A 242 -3.21 8.21 20.83
N VAL A 243 -3.90 7.81 19.75
CA VAL A 243 -4.21 8.72 18.65
C VAL A 243 -5.25 9.73 19.10
N HIS A 244 -4.97 11.01 18.87
CA HIS A 244 -5.84 12.09 19.30
C HIS A 244 -5.75 13.29 18.37
N PHE A 245 -6.87 13.95 18.13
CA PHE A 245 -6.92 15.14 17.28
C PHE A 245 -8.16 15.99 17.58
N ASP A 246 -8.13 17.21 17.06
CA ASP A 246 -9.20 18.18 17.27
C ASP A 246 -10.05 18.32 16.00
N GLU A 247 -11.36 18.41 16.20
CA GLU A 247 -12.34 18.71 15.17
C GLU A 247 -12.91 20.11 15.47
N ILE A 248 -12.42 21.13 14.74
CA ILE A 248 -12.77 22.54 14.96
C ILE A 248 -14.14 22.81 14.35
N ILE A 249 -15.13 23.14 15.18
CA ILE A 249 -16.49 23.38 14.70
C ILE A 249 -16.53 24.68 13.89
N THR A 250 -16.90 24.57 12.61
CA THR A 250 -17.03 25.69 11.66
C THR A 250 -18.48 26.07 11.43
N GLU A 251 -19.43 25.16 11.68
CA GLU A 251 -20.86 25.42 11.63
C GLU A 251 -21.54 24.71 12.79
N TRP A 252 -22.40 25.44 13.51
CA TRP A 252 -23.19 24.91 14.61
C TRP A 252 -24.63 25.43 14.54
N ARG A 253 -25.54 24.56 14.11
CA ARG A 253 -26.99 24.78 14.15
C ARG A 253 -27.59 23.67 15.02
N PRO A 254 -27.95 23.97 16.28
CA PRO A 254 -28.50 22.97 17.20
C PRO A 254 -29.60 22.12 16.54
N LEU A 255 -29.54 20.81 16.75
CA LEU A 255 -30.50 19.82 16.25
C LEU A 255 -30.65 19.73 14.72
N GLN A 256 -29.82 20.44 13.96
CA GLN A 256 -29.93 20.50 12.49
C GLN A 256 -28.62 20.18 11.80
N ARG A 257 -27.52 20.80 12.22
CA ARG A 257 -26.25 20.68 11.50
C ARG A 257 -25.04 21.00 12.36
N VAL A 258 -24.03 20.14 12.29
CA VAL A 258 -22.69 20.42 12.81
C VAL A 258 -21.67 20.10 11.74
N LYS A 259 -20.72 21.02 11.51
CA LYS A 259 -19.61 20.84 10.56
C LYS A 259 -18.31 21.20 11.23
N TRP A 260 -17.26 20.45 10.95
CA TRP A 260 -15.91 20.72 11.43
C TRP A 260 -14.84 20.54 10.37
N ARG A 261 -13.69 21.13 10.69
CA ARG A 261 -12.41 20.87 10.04
C ARG A 261 -11.48 20.12 10.98
N TYR A 262 -10.72 19.19 10.46
CA TYR A 262 -9.73 18.45 11.24
C TYR A 262 -8.50 19.32 11.52
N ARG A 263 -8.01 19.26 12.75
CA ARG A 263 -6.74 19.83 13.19
C ARG A 263 -5.91 18.72 13.79
N PHE A 264 -4.90 18.29 13.04
CA PHE A 264 -3.90 17.32 13.46
C PHE A 264 -2.67 18.07 13.98
N SER A 265 -2.18 17.65 15.14
CA SER A 265 -0.91 18.10 15.73
C SER A 265 0.19 17.08 15.40
N PRO A 266 1.49 17.44 15.51
CA PRO A 266 2.59 16.50 15.27
C PRO A 266 2.54 15.22 16.14
N ASP A 267 1.92 15.30 17.32
CA ASP A 267 1.72 14.20 18.27
C ASP A 267 0.38 13.47 18.09
N SER A 268 -0.47 13.88 17.13
CA SER A 268 -1.77 13.26 16.90
C SER A 268 -1.70 11.78 16.56
N PHE A 269 -0.59 11.35 15.97
CA PHE A 269 -0.35 9.97 15.57
C PHE A 269 0.99 9.49 16.13
N PRO A 270 1.00 8.86 17.32
CA PRO A 270 2.21 8.26 17.87
C PRO A 270 2.82 7.23 16.90
N ALA A 271 4.14 7.07 16.94
CA ALA A 271 4.85 6.14 16.06
C ALA A 271 4.27 4.72 16.17
N GLY A 272 3.99 4.08 15.04
CA GLY A 272 3.38 2.75 14.98
C GLY A 272 1.87 2.71 15.29
N ALA A 273 1.23 3.85 15.57
CA ALA A 273 -0.22 3.89 15.73
C ALA A 273 -0.94 3.68 14.39
N LEU A 274 -0.44 4.34 13.35
CA LEU A 274 -0.81 4.25 11.94
C LEU A 274 0.46 4.08 11.10
N ASP A 275 0.32 3.99 9.77
CA ASP A 275 1.49 3.90 8.90
C ASP A 275 2.29 5.22 8.89
N ASP A 276 3.55 5.17 9.31
CA ASP A 276 4.40 6.36 9.46
C ASP A 276 4.65 7.09 8.12
N HIS A 277 4.52 6.41 6.98
CA HIS A 277 4.69 7.02 5.65
C HIS A 277 3.39 7.65 5.11
N VAL A 278 2.23 7.33 5.71
CA VAL A 278 0.91 7.88 5.36
C VAL A 278 0.20 8.38 6.61
N VAL A 279 0.62 9.56 7.07
CA VAL A 279 -0.03 10.28 8.16
C VAL A 279 -1.26 11.02 7.64
N ILE A 280 -2.39 10.91 8.36
CA ILE A 280 -3.59 11.70 8.07
C ILE A 280 -3.31 13.17 8.39
N GLY A 281 -3.61 14.05 7.44
CA GLY A 281 -3.22 15.47 7.53
C GLY A 281 -1.79 15.72 7.03
N GLY A 282 -1.15 14.69 6.47
CA GLY A 282 0.19 14.75 5.93
C GLY A 282 0.24 15.04 4.42
N HIS A 283 1.41 14.82 3.84
CA HIS A 283 1.71 15.14 2.43
C HIS A 283 0.77 14.41 1.44
N TYR A 284 0.53 13.12 1.65
CA TYR A 284 -0.17 12.26 0.67
C TYR A 284 -1.69 12.16 0.88
N PHE A 285 -2.17 12.31 2.11
CA PHE A 285 -3.57 12.14 2.46
C PHE A 285 -3.96 13.10 3.59
N ASP A 286 -5.10 13.78 3.44
CA ASP A 286 -5.60 14.75 4.41
C ASP A 286 -7.13 14.70 4.51
N LEU A 287 -7.65 14.57 5.73
CA LEU A 287 -9.08 14.70 6.01
C LEU A 287 -9.41 16.19 6.15
N ARG A 288 -10.30 16.69 5.29
CA ARG A 288 -10.57 18.12 5.21
C ARG A 288 -11.68 18.55 6.15
N ASP A 289 -12.90 18.18 5.81
CA ASP A 289 -14.08 18.59 6.56
C ASP A 289 -15.06 17.42 6.65
N SER A 290 -15.74 17.33 7.80
CA SER A 290 -16.89 16.45 7.99
C SER A 290 -18.09 17.23 8.50
N ALA A 291 -19.29 16.81 8.10
CA ALA A 291 -20.54 17.41 8.53
C ALA A 291 -21.57 16.34 8.85
N TYR A 292 -22.34 16.57 9.90
CA TYR A 292 -23.58 15.84 10.17
C TYR A 292 -24.77 16.77 9.94
N THR A 293 -25.78 16.27 9.22
CA THR A 293 -27.08 16.93 9.04
C THR A 293 -28.15 16.05 9.65
N LEU A 294 -29.00 16.64 10.48
CA LEU A 294 -30.16 16.00 11.07
C LEU A 294 -31.41 16.56 10.40
N THR A 295 -32.23 15.68 9.84
CA THR A 295 -33.53 16.04 9.27
C THR A 295 -34.62 15.32 10.09
N PRO A 296 -35.37 16.03 10.93
CA PRO A 296 -36.47 15.42 11.68
C PRO A 296 -37.59 14.93 10.75
N HIS A 297 -38.13 13.75 11.04
CA HIS A 297 -39.27 13.14 10.36
C HIS A 297 -40.28 12.59 11.38
N GLU A 298 -41.45 12.17 10.92
CA GLU A 298 -42.38 11.43 11.78
C GLU A 298 -41.73 10.11 12.23
N GLY A 299 -41.71 9.85 13.53
CA GLY A 299 -41.14 8.64 14.12
C GLY A 299 -39.61 8.61 14.23
N GLY A 300 -38.88 9.68 13.91
CA GLY A 300 -37.43 9.72 14.10
C GLY A 300 -36.68 10.82 13.37
N THR A 301 -35.38 10.61 13.17
CA THR A 301 -34.46 11.57 12.55
C THR A 301 -33.63 10.89 11.49
N GLU A 302 -33.58 11.48 10.30
CA GLU A 302 -32.61 11.11 9.28
C GLU A 302 -31.27 11.78 9.61
N LEU A 303 -30.22 10.98 9.78
CA LEU A 303 -28.86 11.45 10.03
C LEU A 303 -28.01 11.20 8.78
N ARG A 304 -27.48 12.28 8.21
CA ARG A 304 -26.51 12.24 7.10
C ARG A 304 -25.14 12.66 7.57
N ILE A 305 -24.11 11.91 7.19
CA ILE A 305 -22.70 12.29 7.30
C ILE A 305 -22.14 12.60 5.91
N ASP A 306 -21.44 13.73 5.81
CA ASP A 306 -20.63 14.11 4.66
C ASP A 306 -19.16 14.16 5.12
N VAL A 307 -18.25 13.49 4.40
CA VAL A 307 -16.81 13.49 4.70
C VAL A 307 -16.06 13.85 3.43
N SER A 308 -15.09 14.77 3.52
CA SER A 308 -14.24 15.17 2.41
C SER A 308 -12.75 15.01 2.74
N TRP A 309 -11.97 14.65 1.74
CA TRP A 309 -10.53 14.41 1.87
C TRP A 309 -9.77 14.87 0.63
N ARG A 310 -8.46 14.99 0.77
CA ARG A 310 -7.49 15.23 -0.30
C ARG A 310 -6.54 14.05 -0.40
N VAL A 311 -6.26 13.61 -1.62
CA VAL A 311 -5.17 12.70 -1.96
C VAL A 311 -4.18 13.42 -2.86
N SER A 312 -2.88 13.26 -2.61
CA SER A 312 -1.83 13.84 -3.47
C SER A 312 -0.68 12.86 -3.71
N THR A 313 -0.89 11.99 -4.69
CA THR A 313 0.03 10.94 -5.13
C THR A 313 0.03 10.85 -6.66
N ARG A 314 1.02 10.16 -7.24
CA ARG A 314 1.04 9.86 -8.69
C ARG A 314 0.08 8.74 -9.09
N PHE A 315 -0.70 8.23 -8.14
CA PHE A 315 -1.63 7.13 -8.31
C PHE A 315 -2.98 7.45 -7.63
N ASN A 316 -3.40 8.72 -7.67
CA ASN A 316 -4.68 9.16 -7.09
C ASN A 316 -5.86 8.31 -7.58
N TRP A 317 -5.85 7.88 -8.85
CA TRP A 317 -6.87 6.98 -9.40
C TRP A 317 -7.08 5.70 -8.58
N TYR A 318 -6.04 5.23 -7.89
CA TYR A 318 -6.06 4.07 -7.00
C TYR A 318 -6.28 4.50 -5.56
N ALA A 319 -5.45 5.40 -5.05
CA ALA A 319 -5.48 5.84 -3.66
C ALA A 319 -6.82 6.47 -3.26
N ASP A 320 -7.42 7.26 -4.15
CA ASP A 320 -8.74 7.85 -3.93
C ASP A 320 -9.85 6.80 -3.88
N ARG A 321 -9.78 5.73 -4.69
CA ARG A 321 -10.78 4.66 -4.66
C ARG A 321 -10.70 3.84 -3.39
N VAL A 322 -9.48 3.61 -2.88
CA VAL A 322 -9.27 3.00 -1.57
C VAL A 322 -9.84 3.91 -0.47
N ALA A 323 -9.53 5.21 -0.50
CA ALA A 323 -10.07 6.18 0.47
C ALA A 323 -11.60 6.23 0.43
N GLN A 324 -12.20 6.28 -0.76
CA GLN A 324 -13.65 6.25 -0.95
C GLN A 324 -14.29 5.00 -0.32
N PHE A 325 -13.66 3.83 -0.52
CA PHE A 325 -14.13 2.58 0.08
C PHE A 325 -14.02 2.61 1.61
N LEU A 326 -12.83 2.91 2.15
CA LEU A 326 -12.59 2.87 3.59
C LEU A 326 -13.39 3.93 4.36
N LEU A 327 -13.46 5.17 3.85
CA LEU A 327 -14.20 6.25 4.48
C LEU A 327 -15.71 6.11 4.29
N GLY A 328 -16.15 5.54 3.16
CA GLY A 328 -17.55 5.18 2.94
C GLY A 328 -18.03 4.12 3.93
N ASP A 329 -17.25 3.05 4.08
CA ASP A 329 -17.53 1.97 5.02
C ASP A 329 -17.48 2.47 6.48
N PHE A 330 -16.48 3.27 6.85
CA PHE A 330 -16.43 3.94 8.16
C PHE A 330 -17.67 4.80 8.41
N SER A 331 -18.09 5.59 7.41
CA SER A 331 -19.27 6.47 7.51
C SER A 331 -20.56 5.68 7.76
N GLU A 332 -20.71 4.50 7.15
CA GLU A 332 -21.86 3.64 7.42
C GLU A 332 -21.84 3.06 8.84
N HIS A 333 -20.67 2.61 9.31
CA HIS A 333 -20.53 2.03 10.64
C HIS A 333 -20.72 3.06 11.75
N ILE A 334 -20.20 4.29 11.57
CA ILE A 334 -20.40 5.35 12.56
C ILE A 334 -21.86 5.82 12.63
N LEU A 335 -22.60 5.81 11.51
CA LEU A 335 -24.05 6.06 11.53
C LEU A 335 -24.80 4.96 12.29
N ARG A 336 -24.46 3.67 12.09
CA ARG A 336 -25.04 2.55 12.84
C ARG A 336 -24.74 2.65 14.33
N PHE A 337 -23.54 3.08 14.70
CA PHE A 337 -23.16 3.37 16.08
C PHE A 337 -24.10 4.41 16.71
N TYR A 338 -24.29 5.56 16.07
CA TYR A 338 -25.20 6.58 16.59
C TYR A 338 -26.66 6.13 16.63
N LYS A 339 -27.09 5.33 15.64
CA LYS A 339 -28.41 4.70 15.64
C LYS A 339 -28.62 3.85 16.89
N ALA A 340 -27.72 2.90 17.14
CA ALA A 340 -27.83 1.96 18.25
C ALA A 340 -27.89 2.68 19.61
N ARG A 341 -27.03 3.68 19.82
CA ARG A 341 -27.01 4.45 21.07
C ARG A 341 -28.25 5.35 21.26
N SER A 342 -28.75 5.91 20.17
CA SER A 342 -29.91 6.79 20.23
C SER A 342 -31.18 6.01 20.53
N GLU A 343 -31.38 4.85 19.90
CA GLU A 343 -32.59 4.03 20.02
C GLU A 343 -32.66 3.21 21.33
N THR A 344 -31.52 2.71 21.83
CA THR A 344 -31.52 1.84 23.03
C THR A 344 -31.99 2.57 24.29
N ALA A 345 -31.65 3.85 24.42
CA ALA A 345 -32.05 4.62 25.59
C ALA A 345 -33.53 5.03 25.56
N GLU A 346 -34.16 5.05 24.39
CA GLU A 346 -35.61 5.25 24.25
C GLU A 346 -36.37 4.00 24.69
N ALA A 347 -35.87 2.80 24.35
CA ALA A 347 -36.42 1.53 24.85
C ALA A 347 -36.26 1.31 26.37
N ALA A 348 -35.39 2.07 27.03
CA ALA A 348 -35.27 2.07 28.49
C ALA A 348 -36.14 3.15 29.17
N ALA A 349 -36.66 4.11 28.40
CA ALA A 349 -37.50 5.21 28.88
C ALA A 349 -39.00 5.01 28.54
N ALA A 350 -39.30 4.17 27.55
CA ALA A 350 -40.63 3.63 27.26
C ALA A 350 -40.88 2.35 28.09
#